data_AF-A0A5R8Y572-F1
#
_entry.id   AF-A0A5R8Y572-F1
#
_cell.length_a   1.000
_cell.length_b   1.000
_cell.length_c   1.000
_cell.angle_alpha   90.00
_cell.angle_beta   90.00
_cell.angle_gamma   90.00
#
_symmetry.space_group_name_H-M   'P 1'
#
loop_
_entity.id
_entity.type
_entity.pdbx_description
1 polymer ?
#
loop_
_entity_poly.entity_id
_entity_poly.type
_entity_poly.pdbx_seq_one_letter_code
_entity_poly.pdbx_strand_id
1 'polypeptide(L)' 'MDDELSLDKIDDYNGNESKEKRNTVRLVVIGILLVGAVFAYLRYNSSYDDYVGTQEAPGIVTTKK' A
#
# COMPACT_ATOMS: atom_id res chain seq x y z
N MET A 1 15.29 -33.99 26.82
CA MET A 1 16.02 -33.21 25.79
C MET A 1 15.02 -32.90 24.69
N ASP A 2 13.93 -32.22 25.03
CA ASP A 2 12.80 -31.98 24.10
C ASP A 2 12.53 -30.47 23.90
N ASP A 3 13.44 -29.63 24.41
CA ASP A 3 13.41 -28.16 24.33
C ASP A 3 13.94 -27.60 23.00
N GLU A 4 14.18 -28.45 22.00
CA GLU A 4 14.65 -27.98 20.70
C GLU A 4 13.51 -27.28 19.96
N LEU A 5 13.64 -25.97 19.76
CA LEU A 5 12.71 -25.18 18.96
C LEU A 5 12.88 -25.60 17.49
N SER A 6 11.91 -26.33 16.92
CA SER A 6 11.91 -26.70 15.50
C SER A 6 10.75 -26.03 14.77
N LEU A 7 10.92 -25.79 13.46
CA LEU A 7 9.90 -25.17 12.62
C LEU A 7 8.60 -25.99 12.60
N ASP A 8 8.73 -27.31 12.72
CA ASP A 8 7.63 -28.27 12.68
C ASP A 8 6.73 -28.22 13.93
N LYS A 9 7.22 -27.58 15.01
CA LYS A 9 6.44 -27.32 16.24
C LYS A 9 5.53 -26.08 16.09
N ILE A 10 5.68 -25.29 15.04
CA ILE A 10 4.80 -24.15 14.75
C ILE A 10 3.53 -24.69 14.08
N ASP A 11 2.38 -24.36 14.66
CA ASP A 11 1.05 -24.85 14.25
C ASP A 11 0.67 -24.50 12.81
N ASP A 12 1.04 -23.32 12.35
CA ASP A 12 0.74 -22.83 10.99
C ASP A 12 1.93 -22.96 10.01
N TYR A 13 2.92 -23.79 10.33
CA TYR A 13 4.05 -24.05 9.45
C TYR A 13 3.72 -25.12 8.39
N ASN A 14 4.33 -25.01 7.20
CA ASN A 14 4.23 -25.98 6.11
C ASN A 14 2.80 -26.34 5.64
N GLY A 15 1.90 -25.36 5.55
CA GLY A 15 0.56 -25.60 5.02
C GLY A 15 -0.43 -26.16 6.05
N ASN A 16 -0.03 -26.26 7.32
CA ASN A 16 -0.87 -26.71 8.43
C ASN A 16 -1.88 -25.64 8.90
N GLU A 17 -1.88 -24.45 8.29
CA GLU A 17 -2.79 -23.40 8.71
C GLU A 17 -4.26 -23.68 8.41
N SER A 18 -5.13 -23.29 9.34
CA SER A 18 -6.56 -23.46 9.16
C SER A 18 -7.07 -22.64 7.95
N LYS A 19 -8.11 -23.16 7.28
CA LYS A 19 -8.74 -22.46 6.14
C LYS A 19 -9.23 -21.07 6.54
N GLU A 20 -9.74 -20.95 7.77
CA GLU A 20 -10.19 -19.68 8.33
C GLU A 20 -9.03 -18.70 8.50
N LYS A 21 -7.91 -19.13 9.11
CA LYS A 21 -6.73 -18.29 9.29
C LYS A 21 -6.22 -17.77 7.94
N ARG A 22 -6.09 -18.65 6.94
CA ARG A 22 -5.66 -18.27 5.60
C ARG A 22 -6.61 -17.27 4.92
N ASN A 23 -7.92 -17.44 5.09
CA ASN A 23 -8.90 -16.51 4.55
C ASN A 23 -8.84 -15.15 5.24
N THR A 24 -8.66 -15.12 6.57
CA THR A 24 -8.48 -13.88 7.33
C THR A 24 -7.25 -13.11 6.84
N VAL A 25 -6.11 -13.78 6.69
CA VAL A 25 -4.88 -13.14 6.16
C VAL A 25 -5.12 -12.59 4.75
N ARG A 26 -5.77 -13.34 3.87
CA ARG A 26 -6.12 -12.86 2.51
C ARG A 26 -7.02 -11.63 2.55
N LEU A 27 -8.03 -11.61 3.42
CA LEU A 27 -8.92 -10.46 3.57
C LEU A 27 -8.17 -9.22 4.07
N VAL A 28 -7.25 -9.38 5.02
CA VAL A 28 -6.40 -8.27 5.49
C VAL A 28 -5.53 -7.72 4.36
N VAL A 29 -4.87 -8.58 3.59
CA VAL A 29 -4.04 -8.17 2.45
C VAL A 29 -4.87 -7.43 1.40
N ILE A 30 -6.04 -7.98 1.03
CA ILE A 30 -6.96 -7.33 0.09
C ILE A 30 -7.41 -5.97 0.66
N GLY A 31 -7.74 -5.90 1.95
CA GLY A 31 -8.14 -4.66 2.61
C GLY A 31 -7.08 -3.56 2.53
N ILE A 32 -5.82 -3.90 2.82
CA ILE A 32 -4.69 -2.95 2.72
C ILE A 32 -4.50 -2.48 1.28
N LEU A 33 -4.59 -3.39 0.30
CA LEU A 33 -4.48 -3.03 -1.12
C LEU A 33 -5.62 -2.11 -1.56
N LEU A 34 -6.86 -2.35 -1.11
CA LEU A 34 -8.00 -1.49 -1.42
C LEU A 34 -7.82 -0.09 -0.83
N VAL A 35 -7.39 0.02 0.43
CA VAL A 35 -7.11 1.33 1.06
C VAL A 35 -6.00 2.07 0.30
N GLY A 36 -4.90 1.38 -0.03
CA GLY A 36 -3.81 1.95 -0.81
C GLY A 36 -4.27 2.43 -2.19
N ALA A 37 -5.09 1.64 -2.89
CA ALA A 37 -5.66 2.01 -4.18
C ALA A 37 -6.57 3.24 -4.09
N VAL A 38 -7.42 3.32 -3.07
CA VAL A 38 -8.28 4.50 -2.83
C VAL A 38 -7.43 5.75 -2.57
N PHE A 39 -6.42 5.66 -1.71
CA PHE A 39 -5.51 6.78 -1.46
C PHE A 39 -4.76 7.23 -2.71
N ALA A 40 -4.25 6.28 -3.49
CA ALA A 40 -3.56 6.57 -4.75
C ALA A 40 -4.50 7.25 -5.76
N TYR A 41 -5.74 6.75 -5.89
CA TYR A 41 -6.75 7.33 -6.76
C TYR A 41 -7.10 8.76 -6.36
N LEU A 42 -7.35 9.02 -5.09
CA LEU A 42 -7.62 10.37 -4.58
C LEU A 42 -6.43 11.30 -4.84
N ARG A 43 -5.20 10.84 -4.58
CA ARG A 43 -3.99 11.63 -4.83
C ARG A 43 -3.84 11.99 -6.30
N TYR A 44 -4.03 11.01 -7.20
CA TYR A 44 -3.90 11.20 -8.63
C TYR A 44 -4.88 12.27 -9.16
N ASN A 45 -6.14 12.22 -8.71
CA ASN A 45 -7.17 13.16 -9.17
C ASN A 45 -7.17 14.51 -8.43
N SER A 46 -6.47 14.62 -7.30
CA SER A 46 -6.35 15.86 -6.53
C SER A 46 -5.22 16.80 -6.98
N SER A 47 -4.40 16.38 -7.95
CA SER A 47 -3.36 17.24 -8.51
C SER A 47 -3.98 18.23 -9.49
N TYR A 48 -4.19 19.45 -9.02
CA TYR A 48 -4.48 20.60 -9.87
C TYR A 48 -3.16 21.22 -10.33
N ASP A 49 -3.07 21.60 -11.60
CA ASP A 49 -1.94 22.36 -12.12
C ASP A 49 -2.10 23.82 -11.71
N ASP A 50 -1.24 24.28 -10.80
CA ASP A 50 -1.29 25.64 -10.21
C ASP A 50 -0.65 26.69 -11.15
N TYR A 51 -0.28 26.28 -12.36
CA TYR A 51 0.31 27.16 -13.36
C TYR A 51 -0.74 28.09 -13.99
N VAL A 52 -0.70 29.35 -13.60
CA VAL A 52 -1.47 30.42 -14.23
C VAL A 52 -0.62 31.08 -15.32
N GLY A 53 -0.64 30.52 -16.53
CA GLY A 53 0.06 31.11 -17.69
C GLY A 53 -0.21 30.34 -18.98
N THR A 54 0.13 30.95 -20.12
CA THR A 54 0.17 30.26 -21.42
C THR A 54 1.61 30.14 -21.89
N GLN A 55 1.85 29.39 -22.97
CA GLN A 55 3.17 29.33 -23.61
C GLN A 55 3.60 30.71 -24.15
N GLU A 56 2.65 31.55 -24.53
CA GLU A 56 2.86 32.89 -25.09
C GLU A 56 2.91 33.98 -24.00
N ALA A 57 2.32 33.72 -22.83
CA ALA A 57 2.30 34.61 -21.68
C ALA A 57 2.53 33.81 -20.39
N PRO A 58 3.79 33.50 -20.02
CA PRO A 58 4.07 32.77 -18.81
C PRO A 58 3.66 33.58 -17.57
N GLY A 59 3.15 32.87 -16.56
CA GLY A 59 2.75 33.45 -15.28
C GLY A 59 3.93 33.99 -14.45
N ILE A 60 3.68 34.26 -13.17
CA ILE A 60 4.73 34.71 -12.25
C ILE A 60 5.78 33.60 -12.09
N VAL A 61 7.00 33.83 -12.58
CA VAL A 61 8.12 32.90 -12.43
C VAL A 61 8.72 33.06 -11.03
N THR A 62 8.49 32.11 -10.14
CA THR A 62 9.00 32.15 -8.75
C THR A 62 10.37 31.48 -8.58
N THR A 63 11.25 31.53 -9.57
CA THR A 63 12.64 31.05 -9.40
C THR A 63 13.38 31.98 -8.45
N LYS A 64 13.60 31.53 -7.21
CA LYS A 64 14.59 32.15 -6.32
C LYS A 64 15.99 31.88 -6.90
N LYS A 65 16.75 32.95 -7.09
CA LYS A 65 18.13 32.97 -7.58
C LYS A 65 19.08 32.35 -6.56
#